data_AF-W5WMD1-F1
#
_entry.id   AF-W5WMD1-F1
#
_cell.length_a   1.000
_cell.length_b   1.000
_cell.length_c   1.000
_cell.angle_alpha   90.00
_cell.angle_beta   90.00
_cell.angle_gamma   90.00
#
_symmetry.space_group_name_H-M   'P 1'
#
loop_
_entity.id
_entity.type
_entity.pdbx_description
1 polymer ?
#
loop_
_entity_poly.entity_id
_entity_poly.type
_entity_poly.pdbx_seq_one_letter_code
_entity_poly.pdbx_strand_id
1 'polypeptide(L)'
;MSSQVRSDLASIDSVVGSAFDPFGGAANAFAGVSGGKLTVNHDTVLQAGKVIQDQVDQLKMLVVPKAKSLKMTKFAEDFISLDVADEWNKLLDQNPDSYKNRIMQYVDSLEKLAGQLKTAAKQYGYTEDQIKAAFGASE
;
A
#
# COMPACT_ATOMS: atom_id res chain seq x y z
N MET A 1 -3.19 39.29 5.21
CA MET A 1 -3.10 37.90 5.71
C MET A 1 -3.75 36.98 4.69
N SER A 2 -3.03 36.23 3.88
CA SER A 2 -1.69 36.46 3.32
C SER A 2 -1.55 35.51 2.15
N SER A 3 -1.01 36.01 1.03
CA SER A 3 -0.59 35.22 -0.13
C SER A 3 0.24 33.99 0.26
N GLN A 4 0.95 34.10 1.39
CA GLN A 4 1.65 33.02 2.08
C GLN A 4 0.76 31.80 2.34
N VAL A 5 -0.43 31.95 2.92
CA VAL A 5 -1.31 30.82 3.31
C VAL A 5 -1.79 30.04 2.10
N ARG A 6 -2.05 30.71 0.97
CA ARG A 6 -2.43 30.04 -0.29
C ARG A 6 -1.25 29.30 -0.92
N SER A 7 -0.05 29.87 -0.82
CA SER A 7 1.20 29.22 -1.27
C SER A 7 1.52 28.00 -0.41
N ASP A 8 1.31 28.09 0.91
CA ASP A 8 1.55 27.01 1.85
C ASP A 8 0.56 25.85 1.60
N LEU A 9 -0.72 26.15 1.37
CA LEU A 9 -1.73 25.13 1.00
C LEU A 9 -1.43 24.45 -0.35
N ALA A 10 -0.99 25.22 -1.36
CA ALA A 10 -0.62 24.65 -2.66
C ALA A 10 0.65 23.78 -2.59
N SER A 11 1.60 24.13 -1.71
CA SER A 11 2.79 23.32 -1.47
C SER A 11 2.45 22.01 -0.75
N ILE A 12 1.51 22.03 0.20
CA ILE A 12 0.98 20.83 0.86
C ILE A 12 0.29 19.91 -0.16
N ASP A 13 -0.56 20.44 -1.05
CA ASP A 13 -1.20 19.65 -2.12
C ASP A 13 -0.17 19.04 -3.09
N SER A 14 0.93 19.74 -3.39
CA SER A 14 2.00 19.24 -4.26
C SER A 14 2.90 18.20 -3.58
N VAL A 15 3.16 18.33 -2.27
CA VAL A 15 3.94 17.37 -1.48
C VAL A 15 3.11 16.12 -1.19
N VAL A 16 1.80 16.27 -1.01
CA VAL A 16 0.86 15.14 -0.97
C VAL A 16 0.77 14.50 -2.38
N GLY A 17 0.61 15.27 -3.45
CA GLY A 17 0.58 14.71 -4.81
C GLY A 17 1.84 13.90 -5.17
N SER A 18 3.03 14.38 -4.81
CA SER A 18 4.30 13.70 -5.11
C SER A 18 4.71 12.62 -4.11
N ALA A 19 4.34 12.73 -2.84
CA ALA A 19 4.53 11.66 -1.84
C ALA A 19 3.55 10.49 -2.04
N PHE A 20 2.47 10.71 -2.79
CA PHE A 20 1.49 9.71 -3.19
C PHE A 20 1.62 9.28 -4.66
N ASP A 21 2.72 9.64 -5.34
CA ASP A 21 3.03 9.11 -6.67
C ASP A 21 4.21 8.10 -6.68
N PRO A 22 4.14 6.99 -5.92
CA PRO A 22 5.00 5.84 -6.15
C PRO A 22 4.57 5.04 -7.40
N PHE A 23 3.52 5.48 -8.10
CA PHE A 23 2.87 4.74 -9.18
C PHE A 23 3.24 5.22 -10.58
N GLY A 24 3.83 6.41 -10.78
CA GLY A 24 4.18 6.89 -12.13
C GLY A 24 5.08 5.95 -12.95
N GLY A 25 6.00 5.23 -12.29
CA GLY A 25 6.84 4.20 -12.94
C GLY A 25 6.12 2.87 -13.16
N ALA A 26 5.18 2.54 -12.27
CA ALA A 26 4.38 1.33 -12.35
C ALA A 26 3.17 1.50 -13.29
N ALA A 27 2.68 2.72 -13.51
CA ALA A 27 1.54 3.04 -14.36
C ALA A 27 1.75 2.64 -15.82
N ASN A 28 3.00 2.61 -16.31
CA ASN A 28 3.33 2.07 -17.62
C ASN A 28 3.40 0.52 -17.63
N ALA A 29 3.82 -0.11 -16.53
CA ALA A 29 3.74 -1.56 -16.35
C ALA A 29 2.30 -2.05 -16.09
N PHE A 30 1.45 -1.16 -15.61
CA PHE A 30 0.03 -1.32 -15.30
C PHE A 30 -0.87 -0.55 -16.28
N ALA A 31 -0.38 -0.10 -17.44
CA ALA A 31 -1.21 0.53 -18.46
C ALA A 31 -2.28 -0.43 -19.02
N GLY A 32 -2.19 -1.73 -18.67
CA GLY A 32 -3.24 -2.74 -18.85
C GLY A 32 -3.95 -3.21 -17.57
N VAL A 33 -3.68 -2.62 -16.39
CA VAL A 33 -4.14 -3.08 -15.07
C VAL A 33 -4.73 -1.93 -14.22
N SER A 34 -5.19 -0.85 -14.84
CA SER A 34 -6.16 0.06 -14.20
C SER A 34 -7.57 -0.36 -14.62
N GLY A 35 -8.23 -1.18 -13.79
CA GLY A 35 -9.57 -1.70 -14.08
C GLY A 35 -9.66 -2.80 -15.15
N GLY A 36 -8.52 -3.23 -15.70
CA GLY A 36 -8.43 -4.28 -16.73
C GLY A 36 -8.40 -5.69 -16.13
N LYS A 37 -9.24 -6.57 -16.68
CA LYS A 37 -9.30 -8.00 -16.39
C LYS A 37 -7.92 -8.66 -16.46
N LEU A 38 -7.33 -9.00 -15.31
CA LEU A 38 -6.11 -9.80 -15.23
C LEU A 38 -6.42 -11.23 -15.71
N THR A 39 -6.03 -11.57 -16.94
CA THR A 39 -6.18 -12.93 -17.46
C THR A 39 -4.93 -13.72 -17.08
N VAL A 40 -5.04 -14.50 -16.02
CA VAL A 40 -3.98 -15.39 -15.54
C VAL A 40 -4.05 -16.70 -16.33
N ASN A 41 -3.04 -16.98 -17.14
CA ASN A 41 -2.85 -18.25 -17.82
C ASN A 41 -1.43 -18.78 -17.53
N HIS A 42 -1.07 -19.92 -18.12
CA HIS A 42 0.25 -20.54 -17.97
C HIS A 42 1.37 -19.50 -18.16
N ASP A 43 1.32 -18.71 -19.23
CA ASP A 43 2.42 -17.83 -19.61
C ASP A 43 2.47 -16.52 -18.80
N THR A 44 1.34 -16.09 -18.24
CA THR A 44 1.24 -14.81 -17.52
C THR A 44 1.29 -14.96 -15.99
N VAL A 45 1.16 -16.17 -15.44
CA VAL A 45 1.06 -16.40 -13.98
C VAL A 45 2.26 -15.89 -13.20
N LEU A 46 3.47 -16.09 -13.72
CA LEU A 46 4.70 -15.67 -13.05
C LEU A 46 4.86 -14.15 -13.07
N GLN A 47 4.52 -13.51 -14.19
CA GLN A 47 4.59 -12.07 -14.33
C GLN A 47 3.55 -11.37 -13.45
N ALA A 48 2.31 -11.86 -13.46
CA ALA A 48 1.25 -11.38 -12.58
C ALA A 48 1.65 -11.55 -11.11
N GLY A 49 2.17 -12.73 -10.76
CA GLY A 49 2.64 -13.03 -9.41
C GLY A 49 3.74 -12.10 -8.93
N LYS A 50 4.76 -11.86 -9.77
CA LYS A 50 5.84 -10.91 -9.49
C LYS A 50 5.30 -9.51 -9.21
N VAL A 51 4.43 -9.01 -10.08
CA VAL A 51 3.91 -7.65 -9.99
C VAL A 51 3.12 -7.44 -8.69
N ILE A 52 2.30 -8.41 -8.30
CA ILE A 52 1.56 -8.37 -7.02
C ILE A 52 2.53 -8.44 -5.83
N GLN A 53 3.55 -9.29 -5.90
CA GLN A 53 4.58 -9.38 -4.84
C GLN A 53 5.36 -8.07 -4.68
N ASP A 54 5.80 -7.47 -5.78
CA ASP A 54 6.50 -6.18 -5.77
C ASP A 54 5.62 -5.09 -5.13
N GLN A 55 4.31 -5.10 -5.42
CA GLN A 55 3.36 -4.17 -4.81
C GLN A 55 3.18 -4.42 -3.31
N VAL A 56 3.11 -5.67 -2.87
CA VAL A 56 3.10 -6.04 -1.45
C VAL A 56 4.33 -5.47 -0.75
N ASP A 57 5.51 -5.71 -1.31
CA ASP A 57 6.78 -5.33 -0.70
C ASP A 57 6.89 -3.80 -0.57
N GLN A 58 6.51 -3.07 -1.63
CA GLN A 58 6.44 -1.61 -1.62
C GLN A 58 5.45 -1.09 -0.57
N LEU A 59 4.24 -1.65 -0.51
CA LEU A 59 3.24 -1.24 0.46
C LEU A 59 3.70 -1.52 1.89
N LYS A 60 4.30 -2.68 2.16
CA LYS A 60 4.84 -3.00 3.49
C LYS A 60 5.97 -2.04 3.88
N MET A 61 6.87 -1.75 2.96
CA MET A 61 7.97 -0.80 3.18
C MET A 61 7.47 0.61 3.53
N LEU A 62 6.37 1.04 2.93
CA LEU A 62 5.77 2.36 3.19
C LEU A 62 4.90 2.37 4.46
N VAL A 63 4.03 1.36 4.61
CA VAL A 63 2.99 1.33 5.63
C VAL A 63 3.55 0.98 6.99
N VAL A 64 4.44 -0.01 7.11
CA VAL A 64 4.93 -0.47 8.42
C VAL A 64 5.65 0.66 9.20
N PRO A 65 6.53 1.46 8.59
CA PRO A 65 7.15 2.60 9.28
C PRO A 65 6.15 3.72 9.58
N LYS A 66 5.28 4.08 8.61
CA LYS A 66 4.33 5.18 8.75
C LYS A 66 3.17 4.86 9.69
N ALA A 67 2.78 3.61 9.83
CA ALA A 67 1.73 3.18 10.75
C ALA A 67 2.06 3.52 12.20
N LYS A 68 3.35 3.58 12.56
CA LYS A 68 3.80 4.00 13.89
C LYS A 68 3.67 5.51 14.11
N SER A 69 3.65 6.31 13.04
CA SER A 69 3.53 7.77 13.09
C SER A 69 2.10 8.28 12.86
N LEU A 70 1.11 7.41 12.73
CA LEU A 70 -0.30 7.79 12.55
C LEU A 70 -0.97 8.34 13.84
N LYS A 71 -0.23 8.43 14.94
CA LYS A 71 -0.76 8.95 16.21
C LYS A 71 -0.69 10.47 16.24
N MET A 72 -1.83 11.10 16.48
CA MET A 72 -1.89 12.52 16.77
C MET A 72 -1.52 12.76 18.24
N THR A 73 -0.49 13.56 18.45
CA THR A 73 -0.13 14.10 19.77
C THR A 73 -1.12 15.17 20.21
N LYS A 74 -1.40 15.20 21.51
CA LYS A 74 -2.27 16.22 22.13
C LYS A 74 -1.55 17.57 22.06
N PHE A 75 -2.13 18.54 21.35
CA PHE A 75 -1.50 19.84 21.08
C PHE A 75 -1.72 20.88 22.19
N ALA A 76 -2.79 20.74 22.97
CA ALA A 76 -3.14 21.61 24.09
C ALA A 76 -3.88 20.81 25.17
N GLU A 77 -3.84 21.32 26.41
CA GLU A 77 -4.48 20.68 27.58
C GLU A 77 -5.97 21.03 27.72
N ASP A 78 -6.55 21.77 26.76
CA ASP A 78 -7.98 22.03 26.76
C ASP A 78 -8.77 20.76 26.40
N PHE A 79 -9.93 20.61 27.02
CA PHE A 79 -10.77 19.42 26.87
C PHE A 79 -11.11 19.09 25.41
N ILE A 80 -11.30 20.10 24.56
CA ILE A 80 -11.65 19.89 23.15
C ILE A 80 -10.46 19.31 22.39
N SER A 81 -9.26 19.86 22.58
CA SER A 81 -8.03 19.35 21.96
C SER A 81 -7.72 17.91 22.38
N LEU A 82 -7.98 17.56 23.65
CA LEU A 82 -7.81 16.20 24.16
C LEU A 82 -8.81 15.22 23.53
N ASP A 83 -10.09 15.57 23.51
CA ASP A 83 -11.16 14.73 22.95
C ASP A 83 -10.99 14.51 21.45
N VAL A 84 -10.66 15.59 20.72
CA VAL A 84 -10.39 15.52 19.27
C VAL A 84 -9.20 14.61 18.99
N ALA A 85 -8.10 14.74 19.73
CA ALA A 85 -6.94 13.87 19.57
C ALA A 85 -7.27 12.39 19.82
N ASP A 86 -8.10 12.10 20.82
CA ASP A 86 -8.49 10.73 21.13
C ASP A 86 -9.41 10.14 20.04
N GLU A 87 -10.39 10.89 19.51
CA GLU A 87 -11.23 10.42 18.40
C GLU A 87 -10.45 10.21 17.10
N TRP A 88 -9.50 11.09 16.76
CA TRP A 88 -8.62 10.89 15.61
C TRP A 88 -7.77 9.64 15.76
N ASN A 89 -7.20 9.41 16.94
CA ASN A 89 -6.40 8.22 17.19
C ASN A 89 -7.23 6.93 17.10
N LYS A 90 -8.51 6.96 17.50
CA LYS A 90 -9.46 5.84 17.29
C LYS A 90 -9.62 5.51 15.80
N LEU A 91 -9.89 6.52 14.98
CA LEU A 91 -10.08 6.32 13.53
C LEU A 91 -8.80 5.88 12.82
N LEU A 92 -7.63 6.38 13.23
CA LEU A 92 -6.37 6.15 12.54
C LEU A 92 -5.69 4.83 12.94
N ASP A 93 -5.70 4.46 14.22
CA ASP A 93 -4.91 3.35 14.75
C ASP A 93 -5.69 2.44 15.72
N GLN A 94 -6.46 3.00 16.65
CA GLN A 94 -6.90 2.23 17.84
C GLN A 94 -8.16 1.37 17.62
N ASN A 95 -9.08 1.76 16.73
CA ASN A 95 -10.28 0.95 16.48
C ASN A 95 -9.98 -0.28 15.63
N PRO A 96 -10.74 -1.39 15.78
CA PRO A 96 -10.60 -2.57 14.93
C PRO A 96 -10.72 -2.28 13.44
N ASP A 97 -11.58 -1.33 13.07
CA ASP A 97 -11.81 -0.90 11.69
C ASP A 97 -11.02 0.35 11.30
N SER A 98 -9.97 0.70 12.06
CA SER A 98 -9.12 1.87 11.79
C SER A 98 -8.48 1.82 10.40
N TYR A 99 -8.07 2.98 9.88
CA TYR A 99 -7.41 3.06 8.57
C TYR A 99 -6.14 2.22 8.51
N LYS A 100 -5.34 2.21 9.58
CA LYS A 100 -4.19 1.31 9.69
C LYS A 100 -4.59 -0.14 9.49
N ASN A 101 -5.59 -0.63 10.21
CA ASN A 101 -6.01 -2.02 10.13
C ASN A 101 -6.57 -2.36 8.74
N ARG A 102 -7.32 -1.45 8.11
CA ARG A 102 -7.82 -1.64 6.73
C ARG A 102 -6.68 -1.75 5.71
N ILE A 103 -5.66 -0.91 5.83
CA ILE A 103 -4.49 -0.97 4.94
C ILE A 103 -3.72 -2.28 5.15
N MET A 104 -3.52 -2.70 6.40
CA MET A 104 -2.86 -3.99 6.69
C MET A 104 -3.66 -5.18 6.14
N GLN A 105 -4.98 -5.20 6.31
CA GLN A 105 -5.84 -6.24 5.73
C GLN A 105 -5.78 -6.29 4.20
N TYR A 106 -5.64 -5.14 3.54
CA TYR A 106 -5.45 -5.07 2.10
C TYR A 106 -4.10 -5.67 1.68
N VAL A 107 -3.03 -5.31 2.37
CA VAL A 107 -1.70 -5.91 2.15
C VAL A 107 -1.73 -7.44 2.34
N ASP A 108 -2.35 -7.93 3.42
CA ASP A 108 -2.50 -9.36 3.67
C ASP A 108 -3.29 -10.07 2.55
N SER A 109 -4.27 -9.38 1.98
CA SER A 109 -5.08 -9.91 0.87
C SER A 109 -4.25 -10.03 -0.42
N LEU A 110 -3.37 -9.06 -0.69
CA LEU A 110 -2.43 -9.12 -1.81
C LEU A 110 -1.36 -10.21 -1.61
N GLU A 111 -0.87 -10.41 -0.39
CA GLU A 111 0.04 -11.52 -0.07
C GLU A 111 -0.60 -12.88 -0.33
N LYS A 112 -1.86 -13.06 0.11
CA LYS A 112 -2.61 -14.29 -0.18
C LYS A 112 -2.78 -14.50 -1.68
N LEU A 113 -3.06 -13.45 -2.44
CA LEU A 113 -3.16 -13.51 -3.89
C LEU A 113 -1.83 -13.93 -4.54
N ALA A 114 -0.70 -13.35 -4.11
CA ALA A 114 0.63 -13.77 -4.57
C ALA A 114 0.89 -15.26 -4.26
N GLY A 115 0.50 -15.73 -3.08
CA GLY A 115 0.58 -17.15 -2.70
C GLY A 115 -0.29 -18.08 -3.56
N GLN A 116 -1.49 -17.64 -3.94
CA GLN A 116 -2.37 -18.36 -4.86
C GLN A 116 -1.75 -18.43 -6.26
N LEU A 117 -1.12 -17.36 -6.74
CA LEU A 117 -0.42 -17.34 -8.04
C LEU A 117 0.82 -18.25 -8.04
N LYS A 118 1.57 -18.33 -6.93
CA LYS A 118 2.64 -19.33 -6.77
C LYS A 118 2.09 -20.75 -6.86
N THR A 119 0.96 -21.03 -6.20
CA THR A 119 0.30 -22.34 -6.27
C THR A 119 -0.18 -22.67 -7.69
N ALA A 120 -0.78 -21.71 -8.39
CA ALA A 120 -1.21 -21.87 -9.78
C ALA A 120 -0.02 -22.12 -10.71
N ALA A 121 1.12 -21.44 -10.53
CA ALA A 121 2.34 -21.69 -11.28
C ALA A 121 2.85 -23.13 -11.10
N LYS A 122 2.80 -23.67 -9.86
CA LYS A 122 3.14 -25.09 -9.64
C LYS A 122 2.21 -26.05 -10.40
N GLN A 123 0.91 -25.76 -10.43
CA GLN A 123 -0.08 -26.56 -11.17
C GLN A 123 0.17 -26.51 -12.68
N TYR A 124 0.70 -25.39 -13.18
CA TYR A 124 1.11 -25.21 -14.57
C TYR A 124 2.45 -25.87 -14.93
N GLY A 125 3.17 -26.43 -13.95
CA GLY A 125 4.41 -27.18 -14.19
C GLY A 125 5.69 -26.35 -14.04
N TYR A 126 5.59 -25.12 -13.53
CA TYR A 126 6.78 -24.35 -13.18
C TYR A 126 7.53 -24.97 -12.00
N THR A 127 8.85 -24.99 -12.07
CA THR A 127 9.71 -25.48 -10.99
C THR A 127 9.78 -24.46 -9.85
N GLU A 128 10.17 -24.92 -8.66
CA GLU A 128 10.35 -24.02 -7.52
C GLU A 128 11.43 -22.96 -7.78
N ASP A 129 12.49 -23.32 -8.51
CA ASP A 129 13.55 -22.38 -8.91
C ASP A 129 13.02 -21.28 -9.85
N GLN A 130 12.16 -21.63 -10.81
CA GLN A 130 11.54 -20.67 -11.72
C GLN A 130 10.60 -19.71 -10.96
N ILE A 131 9.82 -20.24 -10.03
CA ILE A 131 8.93 -19.44 -9.18
C ILE A 131 9.78 -18.51 -8.29
N LYS A 132 10.84 -19.01 -7.67
CA LYS A 132 11.71 -18.21 -6.82
C LYS A 132 12.41 -17.10 -7.62
N ALA A 133 12.88 -17.41 -8.84
CA ALA A 133 13.49 -16.42 -9.71
C ALA A 133 12.50 -15.31 -10.12
N ALA A 134 11.23 -15.65 -10.35
CA ALA A 134 10.21 -14.68 -10.73
C ALA A 134 9.77 -13.79 -9.56
N PHE A 135 9.54 -14.37 -8.38
CA PHE A 135 9.02 -13.63 -7.23
C PHE A 135 10.12 -12.95 -6.39
N GLY A 136 11.39 -13.25 -6.63
CA GLY A 136 12.50 -12.80 -5.79
C GLY A 136 12.64 -13.65 -4.52
N ALA A 137 13.79 -13.52 -3.85
CA ALA A 137 14.02 -14.16 -2.56
C ALA A 137 13.17 -13.44 -1.49
N SER A 138 11.97 -13.95 -1.23
CA SER A 138 11.28 -13.67 0.02
C SER A 138 11.96 -14.51 1.11
N GLU A 139 12.89 -13.90 1.87
CA GLU A 139 13.33 -14.40 3.17
C GLU A 139 12.27 -14.13 4.24
#